data_AF-A0AAU4UQD5-F1
#
_entry.id   AF-A0AAU4UQD5-F1
#
_cell.length_a   1.000
_cell.length_b   1.000
_cell.length_c   1.000
_cell.angle_alpha   90.00
_cell.angle_beta   90.00
_cell.angle_gamma   90.00
#
_symmetry.space_group_name_H-M   'P 1'
#
loop_
_entity.id
_entity.type
_entity.pdbx_description
1 polymer ?
#
loop_
_entity_poly.entity_id
_entity_poly.type
_entity_poly.pdbx_seq_one_letter_code
_entity_poly.pdbx_strand_id
1 'polypeptide(L)'
;MSATRLSAPSDLRADIRYRDDGKYTMYGISLRWKIGENAPDQGAWPPPADWEEGNAPYPHQYEVWLNNELRQTVFLHWSAWNWIQSNSHWVDLGDEEPEGQFQVKIRAKVGDQFTPFTNLVTIGSDQVYSRKWAARQPRRRAPRAAAMADPRHGTANDPRSRAGAAIRDEDPSRICVEARRVNTSTDWHEVVPGAARMLADYPWNDAQKYLEYRKFFGEGTLASAGNPAFRGLDLAPDDTLGDWPLTELDTSAPTQTFTYDYMAYHQGESWSHRWFITRADWVPSEHLSWHDLEPIPFLVEVHGAPREDESTSWEFASLPRRTGRAAIVSIWGGHGGPDTPNGENGGKTGEFFLSTCDVILR
;
A
#
# COMPACT_ATOMS: atom_id res chain seq x y z
N MET A 1 -4.78 -0.62 -38.85
CA MET A 1 -4.57 -1.00 -37.44
C MET A 1 -5.45 -0.08 -36.62
N SER A 2 -6.54 -0.59 -36.05
CA SER A 2 -7.46 0.21 -35.25
C SER A 2 -6.71 0.65 -34.00
N ALA A 3 -6.54 1.96 -33.80
CA ALA A 3 -6.08 2.48 -32.53
C ALA A 3 -7.15 2.13 -31.49
N THR A 4 -6.95 1.07 -30.71
CA THR A 4 -7.80 0.71 -29.59
C THR A 4 -7.85 1.96 -28.69
N ARG A 5 -8.96 2.70 -28.71
CA ARG A 5 -9.15 3.82 -27.80
C ARG A 5 -9.16 3.23 -26.39
N LEU A 6 -8.04 3.37 -25.69
CA LEU A 6 -7.95 3.05 -24.27
C LEU A 6 -9.06 3.83 -23.54
N SER A 7 -9.84 3.12 -22.73
CA SER A 7 -11.06 3.66 -22.16
C SER A 7 -10.74 4.64 -21.03
N ALA A 8 -11.41 5.80 -21.01
CA ALA A 8 -11.35 6.69 -19.86
C ALA A 8 -12.32 6.21 -18.77
N PRO A 9 -11.96 6.31 -17.47
CA PRO A 9 -12.90 6.01 -16.40
C PRO A 9 -14.07 6.99 -16.43
N SER A 10 -15.27 6.50 -16.08
CA SER A 10 -16.52 7.29 -16.01
C SER A 10 -17.47 6.67 -14.98
N ASP A 11 -18.64 7.27 -14.73
CA ASP A 11 -19.63 6.76 -13.75
C ASP A 11 -18.99 6.38 -12.40
N LEU A 12 -18.19 7.31 -11.84
CA LEU A 12 -17.59 7.13 -10.52
C LEU A 12 -18.69 7.10 -9.47
N ARG A 13 -18.62 6.08 -8.62
CA ARG A 13 -19.40 5.91 -7.40
C ARG A 13 -18.43 5.85 -6.22
N ALA A 14 -18.76 6.56 -5.15
CA ALA A 14 -17.98 6.59 -3.94
C ALA A 14 -18.93 6.51 -2.73
N ASP A 15 -18.55 5.76 -1.71
CA ASP A 15 -19.23 5.71 -0.42
C ASP A 15 -18.20 5.65 0.71
N ILE A 16 -18.47 6.31 1.83
CA ILE A 16 -17.73 6.08 3.07
C ILE A 16 -18.16 4.73 3.65
N ARG A 17 -17.19 3.90 3.98
CA ARG A 17 -17.36 2.56 4.54
C ARG A 17 -16.39 2.37 5.69
N TYR A 18 -16.63 1.35 6.50
CA TYR A 18 -15.68 0.91 7.51
C TYR A 18 -15.34 -0.56 7.35
N ARG A 19 -14.21 -1.00 7.87
CA ARG A 19 -13.86 -2.41 8.07
C ARG A 19 -13.19 -2.56 9.44
N ASP A 20 -13.13 -3.79 9.93
CA ASP A 20 -12.45 -4.08 11.20
C ASP A 20 -11.09 -4.66 10.89
N ASP A 21 -10.02 -3.96 11.24
CA ASP A 21 -8.64 -4.44 11.15
C ASP A 21 -8.23 -4.96 12.54
N GLY A 22 -8.58 -6.21 12.83
CA GLY A 22 -8.49 -6.78 14.18
C GLY A 22 -9.35 -6.03 15.18
N LYS A 23 -8.71 -5.32 16.12
CA LYS A 23 -9.37 -4.51 17.15
C LYS A 23 -9.69 -3.07 16.71
N TYR A 24 -9.18 -2.64 15.56
CA TYR A 24 -9.33 -1.27 15.06
C TYR A 24 -10.48 -1.22 14.07
N THR A 25 -11.29 -0.15 14.12
CA THR A 25 -12.24 0.16 13.06
C THR A 25 -11.55 1.13 12.10
N MET A 26 -11.44 0.74 10.84
CA MET A 26 -10.81 1.53 9.78
C MET A 26 -11.86 2.09 8.85
N TYR A 27 -11.87 3.41 8.70
CA TYR A 27 -12.72 4.11 7.75
C TYR A 27 -12.00 4.28 6.41
N GLY A 28 -12.79 4.32 5.34
CA GLY A 28 -12.25 4.57 4.02
C GLY A 28 -13.33 4.87 3.00
N ILE A 29 -12.87 5.32 1.82
CA ILE A 29 -13.73 5.57 0.67
C ILE A 29 -13.67 4.35 -0.25
N SER A 30 -14.82 3.68 -0.43
CA SER A 30 -14.96 2.64 -1.43
C SER A 30 -15.28 3.27 -2.77
N LEU A 31 -14.38 3.14 -3.73
CA LEU A 31 -14.52 3.65 -5.10
C LEU A 31 -14.90 2.52 -6.05
N ARG A 32 -15.81 2.82 -6.97
CA ARG A 32 -16.07 2.00 -8.16
C ARG A 32 -16.34 2.89 -9.36
N TRP A 33 -15.91 2.49 -10.55
CA TRP A 33 -16.15 3.26 -11.77
C TRP A 33 -16.46 2.35 -12.96
N LYS A 34 -16.91 2.95 -14.06
CA LYS A 34 -16.98 2.29 -15.35
C LYS A 34 -15.63 2.40 -16.06
N ILE A 35 -15.14 1.29 -16.59
CA ILE A 35 -13.98 1.25 -17.49
C ILE A 35 -14.23 0.23 -18.61
N GLY A 36 -14.13 0.65 -19.87
CA GLY A 36 -14.58 -0.16 -21.00
C GLY A 36 -16.03 -0.62 -20.84
N GLU A 37 -16.28 -1.93 -20.97
CA GLU A 37 -17.58 -2.53 -20.66
C GLU A 37 -17.75 -2.96 -19.19
N ASN A 38 -16.73 -2.83 -18.35
CA ASN A 38 -16.83 -3.13 -16.91
C ASN A 38 -17.51 -1.98 -16.15
N ALA A 39 -18.82 -2.10 -15.94
CA ALA A 39 -19.62 -1.14 -15.20
C ALA A 39 -19.38 -1.21 -13.67
N PRO A 40 -19.58 -0.12 -12.91
CA PRO A 40 -19.38 -0.10 -11.45
C PRO A 40 -20.36 -1.02 -10.68
N ASP A 41 -21.46 -1.42 -11.31
CA ASP A 41 -22.43 -2.40 -10.82
C ASP A 41 -22.36 -3.76 -11.54
N GLN A 42 -21.30 -4.00 -12.32
CA GLN A 42 -21.06 -5.29 -12.97
C GLN A 42 -21.25 -6.43 -11.96
N GLY A 43 -22.05 -7.41 -12.38
CA GLY A 43 -22.36 -8.59 -11.59
C GLY A 43 -21.17 -9.52 -11.44
N ALA A 44 -21.36 -10.59 -10.66
CA ALA A 44 -20.35 -11.63 -10.47
C ALA A 44 -20.25 -12.65 -11.63
N TRP A 45 -21.14 -12.52 -12.63
CA TRP A 45 -21.16 -13.28 -13.89
C TRP A 45 -22.25 -12.70 -14.83
N PRO A 46 -22.08 -12.69 -16.16
CA PRO A 46 -20.83 -13.00 -16.90
C PRO A 46 -19.75 -11.93 -16.72
N PRO A 47 -18.49 -12.19 -17.13
CA PRO A 47 -17.49 -11.13 -17.26
C PRO A 47 -17.95 -10.04 -18.27
N PRO A 48 -17.38 -8.81 -18.20
CA PRO A 48 -17.49 -7.81 -19.27
C PRO A 48 -17.11 -8.43 -20.63
N ALA A 49 -17.76 -8.01 -21.72
CA ALA A 49 -17.51 -8.66 -23.02
C ALA A 49 -16.12 -8.36 -23.58
N ASP A 50 -15.52 -7.24 -23.17
CA ASP A 50 -14.15 -6.83 -23.49
C ASP A 50 -13.10 -7.29 -22.46
N TRP A 51 -13.45 -8.20 -21.53
CA TRP A 51 -12.53 -8.63 -20.46
C TRP A 51 -11.28 -9.37 -20.96
N GLU A 52 -11.39 -10.07 -22.08
CA GLU A 52 -10.29 -10.77 -22.77
C GLU A 52 -9.38 -11.60 -21.83
N GLU A 53 -9.98 -12.36 -20.92
CA GLU A 53 -9.26 -13.19 -19.94
C GLU A 53 -8.20 -12.39 -19.13
N GLY A 54 -8.52 -11.15 -18.79
CA GLY A 54 -7.64 -10.23 -18.05
C GLY A 54 -6.78 -9.32 -18.92
N ASN A 55 -6.80 -9.49 -20.24
CA ASN A 55 -6.07 -8.65 -21.19
C ASN A 55 -6.89 -7.44 -21.66
N ALA A 56 -8.01 -7.14 -20.99
CA ALA A 56 -8.81 -5.96 -21.26
C ALA A 56 -7.90 -4.71 -21.34
N PRO A 57 -8.06 -3.85 -22.36
CA PRO A 57 -7.22 -2.68 -22.58
C PRO A 57 -7.62 -1.53 -21.62
N TYR A 58 -7.63 -1.82 -20.33
CA TYR A 58 -7.95 -0.88 -19.27
C TYR A 58 -6.65 -0.28 -18.72
N PRO A 59 -6.66 1.00 -18.31
CA PRO A 59 -5.48 1.59 -17.69
C PRO A 59 -5.21 0.98 -16.32
N HIS A 60 -3.92 0.86 -15.99
CA HIS A 60 -3.45 0.36 -14.70
C HIS A 60 -3.07 1.48 -13.73
N GLN A 61 -2.86 2.71 -14.19
CA GLN A 61 -2.49 3.81 -13.31
C GLN A 61 -3.62 4.82 -13.19
N TYR A 62 -3.97 5.18 -11.96
CA TYR A 62 -5.01 6.13 -11.63
C TYR A 62 -4.51 7.18 -10.65
N GLU A 63 -5.12 8.35 -10.72
CA GLU A 63 -5.02 9.36 -9.67
C GLU A 63 -6.35 9.49 -8.95
N VAL A 64 -6.30 9.51 -7.62
CA VAL A 64 -7.44 9.80 -6.76
C VAL A 64 -7.30 11.21 -6.20
N TRP A 65 -8.31 12.03 -6.47
CA TRP A 65 -8.37 13.41 -6.00
C TRP A 65 -9.49 13.56 -4.99
N LEU A 66 -9.17 14.11 -3.82
CA LEU A 66 -10.13 14.47 -2.78
C LEU A 66 -10.06 15.99 -2.58
N ASN A 67 -11.21 16.66 -2.56
CA ASN A 67 -11.31 18.12 -2.33
C ASN A 67 -10.41 18.94 -3.27
N ASN A 68 -10.30 18.47 -4.53
CA ASN A 68 -9.46 19.06 -5.57
C ASN A 68 -7.94 19.02 -5.30
N GLU A 69 -7.50 18.14 -4.40
CA GLU A 69 -6.09 17.81 -4.18
C GLU A 69 -5.81 16.38 -4.64
N LEU A 70 -4.67 16.17 -5.30
CA LEU A 70 -4.16 14.84 -5.59
C LEU A 70 -3.74 14.19 -4.28
N ARG A 71 -4.41 13.11 -3.87
CA ARG A 71 -4.14 12.43 -2.60
C ARG A 71 -3.43 11.10 -2.77
N GLN A 72 -3.59 10.47 -3.93
CA GLN A 72 -3.03 9.13 -4.15
C GLN A 72 -2.82 8.84 -5.63
N THR A 73 -1.71 8.17 -5.94
CA THR A 73 -1.48 7.46 -7.21
C THR A 73 -1.66 5.97 -6.96
N VAL A 74 -2.47 5.33 -7.80
CA VAL A 74 -2.84 3.92 -7.69
C VAL A 74 -2.36 3.15 -8.91
N PHE A 75 -1.58 2.10 -8.69
CA PHE A 75 -1.21 1.09 -9.67
C PHE A 75 -2.09 -0.13 -9.44
N LEU A 76 -3.07 -0.32 -10.30
CA LEU A 76 -4.15 -1.29 -10.18
C LEU A 76 -3.92 -2.43 -11.17
N HIS A 77 -3.48 -3.57 -10.67
CA HIS A 77 -3.40 -4.81 -11.43
C HIS A 77 -4.55 -5.74 -11.06
N TRP A 78 -4.73 -6.82 -11.80
CA TRP A 78 -5.81 -7.77 -11.58
C TRP A 78 -5.45 -9.15 -12.10
N SER A 79 -6.13 -10.17 -11.58
CA SER A 79 -6.01 -11.53 -12.11
C SER A 79 -6.79 -11.70 -13.40
N ALA A 80 -6.44 -12.71 -14.20
CA ALA A 80 -7.12 -13.05 -15.45
C ALA A 80 -8.63 -13.37 -15.31
N TRP A 81 -9.08 -13.71 -14.12
CA TRP A 81 -10.43 -14.23 -13.87
C TRP A 81 -11.31 -13.28 -13.06
N ASN A 82 -10.78 -12.16 -12.55
CA ASN A 82 -11.48 -11.28 -11.62
C ASN A 82 -11.54 -9.84 -12.10
N TRP A 83 -12.49 -9.57 -12.99
CA TRP A 83 -12.76 -8.22 -13.51
C TRP A 83 -13.23 -7.23 -12.45
N ILE A 84 -13.69 -7.68 -11.28
CA ILE A 84 -14.15 -6.77 -10.22
C ILE A 84 -12.99 -5.92 -9.68
N GLN A 85 -11.76 -6.43 -9.79
CA GLN A 85 -10.55 -5.72 -9.36
C GLN A 85 -10.18 -4.56 -10.27
N SER A 86 -10.54 -4.59 -11.55
CA SER A 86 -10.08 -3.59 -12.53
C SER A 86 -10.82 -2.25 -12.47
N ASN A 87 -11.89 -2.16 -11.68
CA ASN A 87 -12.71 -0.96 -11.58
C ASN A 87 -13.11 -0.57 -10.15
N SER A 88 -12.37 -1.05 -9.15
CA SER A 88 -12.63 -0.72 -7.75
C SER A 88 -11.35 -0.43 -6.98
N HIS A 89 -11.47 0.44 -5.98
CA HIS A 89 -10.36 0.81 -5.12
C HIS A 89 -10.83 1.23 -3.72
N TRP A 90 -9.96 1.09 -2.73
CA TRP A 90 -10.18 1.52 -1.36
C TRP A 90 -9.17 2.60 -0.96
N VAL A 91 -9.68 3.76 -0.55
CA VAL A 91 -8.86 4.85 0.00
C VAL A 91 -8.95 4.82 1.53
N ASP A 92 -7.84 4.59 2.21
CA ASP A 92 -7.79 4.61 3.69
C ASP A 92 -8.01 6.04 4.20
N LEU A 93 -8.93 6.24 5.17
CA LEU A 93 -9.13 7.54 5.84
C LEU A 93 -8.60 7.58 7.27
N GLY A 94 -8.29 6.41 7.86
CA GLY A 94 -7.81 6.31 9.24
C GLY A 94 -8.79 5.57 10.14
N ASP A 95 -8.48 5.52 11.42
CA ASP A 95 -9.27 4.90 12.49
C ASP A 95 -10.19 5.87 13.23
N GLU A 96 -10.11 7.15 12.89
CA GLU A 96 -11.05 8.17 13.31
C GLU A 96 -12.22 8.24 12.33
N GLU A 97 -13.44 8.42 12.85
CA GLU A 97 -14.62 8.61 12.02
C GLU A 97 -14.46 9.90 11.20
N PRO A 98 -14.53 9.83 9.86
CA PRO A 98 -14.21 10.99 9.03
C PRO A 98 -15.29 12.05 9.16
N GLU A 99 -14.91 13.26 9.52
CA GLU A 99 -15.82 14.40 9.64
C GLU A 99 -15.94 15.18 8.32
N GLY A 100 -17.16 15.63 8.02
CA GLY A 100 -17.42 16.54 6.90
C GLY A 100 -17.67 15.84 5.57
N GLN A 101 -17.40 16.56 4.48
CA GLN A 101 -17.66 16.10 3.12
C GLN A 101 -16.36 15.96 2.31
N PHE A 102 -16.32 14.93 1.47
CA PHE A 102 -15.27 14.73 0.47
C PHE A 102 -15.86 14.88 -0.94
N GLN A 103 -15.20 15.69 -1.75
CA GLN A 103 -15.41 15.76 -3.19
C GLN A 103 -14.40 14.85 -3.88
N VAL A 104 -14.87 13.76 -4.47
CA VAL A 104 -14.05 12.71 -5.06
C VAL A 104 -14.15 12.74 -6.57
N LYS A 105 -12.99 12.69 -7.24
CA LYS A 105 -12.88 12.44 -8.68
C LYS A 105 -11.62 11.63 -8.97
N ILE A 106 -11.65 10.86 -10.06
CA ILE A 106 -10.46 10.12 -10.51
C ILE A 106 -10.17 10.42 -11.98
N ARG A 107 -8.94 10.14 -12.39
CA ARG A 107 -8.54 10.06 -13.80
C ARG A 107 -7.49 8.97 -13.96
N ALA A 108 -7.36 8.43 -15.16
CA ALA A 108 -6.39 7.39 -15.46
C ALA A 108 -5.22 7.95 -16.26
N LYS A 109 -4.03 7.33 -16.15
CA LYS A 109 -2.91 7.55 -17.07
C LYS A 109 -2.99 6.53 -18.20
N VAL A 110 -2.90 7.01 -19.43
CA VAL A 110 -2.99 6.25 -20.67
C VAL A 110 -1.82 6.68 -21.55
N GLY A 111 -0.81 5.82 -21.68
CA GLY A 111 0.50 6.24 -22.18
C GLY A 111 1.06 7.37 -21.31
N ASP A 112 1.45 8.48 -21.91
CA ASP A 112 2.00 9.64 -21.21
C ASP A 112 0.97 10.72 -20.87
N GLN A 113 -0.32 10.45 -21.10
CA GLN A 113 -1.39 11.42 -20.92
C GLN A 113 -2.40 10.98 -19.86
N PHE A 114 -2.91 11.94 -19.11
CA PHE A 114 -4.06 11.71 -18.26
C PHE A 114 -5.36 11.87 -19.02
N THR A 115 -6.31 10.98 -18.77
CA THR A 115 -7.69 11.11 -19.24
C THR A 115 -8.35 12.34 -18.62
N PRO A 116 -9.48 12.82 -19.18
CA PRO A 116 -10.38 13.68 -18.43
C PRO A 116 -10.77 13.04 -17.09
N PHE A 117 -11.14 13.87 -16.12
CA PHE A 117 -11.71 13.40 -14.86
C PHE A 117 -13.07 12.72 -15.09
N THR A 118 -13.40 11.79 -14.20
CA THR A 118 -14.75 11.29 -14.01
C THR A 118 -15.71 12.41 -13.58
N ASN A 119 -17.00 12.07 -13.45
CA ASN A 119 -17.93 12.90 -12.66
C ASN A 119 -17.39 13.12 -11.24
N LEU A 120 -17.70 14.29 -10.68
CA LEU A 120 -17.43 14.63 -9.28
C LEU A 120 -18.49 13.97 -8.40
N VAL A 121 -18.07 13.29 -7.34
CA VAL A 121 -18.96 12.68 -6.35
C VAL A 121 -18.75 13.37 -5.01
N THR A 122 -19.82 13.85 -4.38
CA THR A 122 -19.77 14.38 -3.01
C THR A 122 -20.29 13.31 -2.04
N ILE A 123 -19.48 12.93 -1.07
CA ILE A 123 -19.82 12.00 0.02
C ILE A 123 -19.59 12.70 1.36
N GLY A 124 -20.30 12.31 2.40
CA GLY A 124 -20.12 12.92 3.73
C GLY A 124 -20.55 12.01 4.87
N SER A 125 -20.17 12.40 6.08
CA SER A 125 -20.48 11.74 7.36
C SER A 125 -21.97 11.67 7.69
N ASP A 126 -22.78 12.53 7.05
CA ASP A 126 -24.21 12.69 7.31
C ASP A 126 -25.04 11.45 6.90
N GLN A 127 -24.41 10.47 6.23
CA GLN A 127 -24.97 9.14 6.05
C GLN A 127 -24.81 8.34 7.36
N VAL A 128 -25.81 8.45 8.21
CA VAL A 128 -25.99 7.91 9.59
C VAL A 128 -25.58 6.44 9.82
N TYR A 129 -25.16 5.66 8.84
CA TYR A 129 -24.44 4.41 9.07
C TYR A 129 -23.42 4.19 7.95
N SER A 130 -22.14 4.49 8.20
CA SER A 130 -21.09 3.91 7.37
C SER A 130 -21.34 2.40 7.34
N ARG A 131 -21.40 1.82 6.14
CA ARG A 131 -21.69 0.38 6.00
C ARG A 131 -20.39 -0.39 6.08
N LYS A 132 -20.42 -1.55 6.73
CA LYS A 132 -19.27 -2.45 6.72
C LYS A 132 -18.91 -2.79 5.28
N TRP A 133 -17.64 -2.64 4.94
CA TRP A 133 -17.08 -3.01 3.66
C TRP A 133 -17.03 -4.53 3.55
N ALA A 134 -17.20 -5.02 2.33
CA ALA A 134 -17.07 -6.43 2.02
C ALA A 134 -16.43 -6.61 0.65
N ALA A 135 -15.43 -7.49 0.57
CA ALA A 135 -14.86 -7.88 -0.70
C ALA A 135 -15.92 -8.49 -1.63
N ARG A 136 -15.89 -8.10 -2.89
CA ARG A 136 -16.71 -8.71 -3.95
C ARG A 136 -15.83 -9.68 -4.74
N GLN A 137 -16.38 -10.86 -5.03
CA GLN A 137 -15.70 -11.93 -5.74
C GLN A 137 -16.62 -12.50 -6.83
N PRO A 138 -16.09 -12.89 -7.99
CA PRO A 138 -16.87 -13.53 -9.04
C PRO A 138 -17.38 -14.91 -8.61
N ARG A 139 -18.47 -15.38 -9.21
CA ARG A 139 -19.15 -16.63 -8.80
C ARG A 139 -18.33 -17.89 -9.05
N ARG A 140 -17.49 -17.91 -10.09
CA ARG A 140 -16.60 -19.02 -10.41
C ARG A 140 -15.18 -18.65 -10.02
N ARG A 141 -14.66 -19.36 -9.01
CA ARG A 141 -13.26 -19.33 -8.64
C ARG A 141 -12.51 -20.29 -9.56
N ALA A 142 -11.37 -19.87 -10.12
CA ALA A 142 -10.43 -20.81 -10.73
C ALA A 142 -9.94 -21.81 -9.66
N PRO A 143 -9.50 -23.03 -10.04
CA PRO A 143 -8.86 -23.94 -9.10
C PRO A 143 -7.72 -23.22 -8.40
N ARG A 144 -7.67 -23.33 -7.07
CA ARG A 144 -6.60 -22.77 -6.26
C ARG A 144 -5.30 -23.46 -6.70
N ALA A 145 -4.45 -22.76 -7.45
CA ALA A 145 -3.09 -23.22 -7.66
C ALA A 145 -2.45 -23.39 -6.27
N ALA A 146 -1.68 -24.47 -6.09
CA ALA A 146 -0.87 -24.60 -4.89
C ALA A 146 0.05 -23.36 -4.85
N ALA A 147 -0.12 -22.52 -3.83
CA ALA A 147 0.86 -21.48 -3.56
C ALA A 147 2.15 -22.22 -3.24
N MET A 148 3.14 -22.13 -4.14
CA MET A 148 4.49 -22.54 -3.77
C MET A 148 4.92 -21.62 -2.64
N ALA A 149 5.44 -22.22 -1.56
CA ALA A 149 5.99 -21.51 -0.42
C ALA A 149 7.37 -20.95 -0.81
N ASP A 150 7.42 -20.17 -1.88
CA ASP A 150 8.64 -19.53 -2.30
C ASP A 150 8.99 -18.44 -1.27
N PRO A 151 10.29 -18.26 -0.99
CA PRO A 151 10.80 -17.14 -0.20
C PRO A 151 10.16 -15.80 -0.63
N ARG A 152 9.96 -14.84 0.28
CA ARG A 152 9.29 -13.54 0.03
C ARG A 152 10.06 -12.47 0.74
N HIS A 153 10.76 -11.59 0.05
CA HIS A 153 11.80 -10.80 0.68
C HIS A 153 12.06 -9.53 -0.10
N GLY A 154 12.27 -8.41 0.58
CA GLY A 154 12.74 -7.18 -0.04
C GLY A 154 12.72 -5.97 0.89
N THR A 155 13.17 -4.83 0.38
CA THR A 155 13.07 -3.54 1.06
C THR A 155 13.05 -2.38 0.07
N ALA A 156 12.53 -1.22 0.49
CA ALA A 156 12.63 0.01 -0.29
C ALA A 156 14.10 0.39 -0.54
N ASN A 157 14.40 0.66 -1.81
CA ASN A 157 15.74 0.99 -2.29
C ASN A 157 15.90 2.49 -2.57
N ASP A 158 14.90 3.13 -3.18
CA ASP A 158 14.84 4.58 -3.33
C ASP A 158 13.42 5.09 -2.98
N PRO A 159 13.26 5.95 -1.95
CA PRO A 159 14.30 6.36 -1.00
C PRO A 159 14.85 5.18 -0.20
N ARG A 160 16.12 5.26 0.20
CA ARG A 160 16.82 4.17 0.88
C ARG A 160 16.24 3.91 2.26
N SER A 161 15.85 2.66 2.53
CA SER A 161 15.32 2.27 3.84
C SER A 161 16.38 2.19 4.95
N ARG A 162 15.97 2.30 6.21
CA ARG A 162 16.82 2.09 7.41
C ARG A 162 17.45 0.70 7.42
N ALA A 163 16.70 -0.35 7.02
CA ALA A 163 17.24 -1.70 6.89
C ALA A 163 18.28 -1.78 5.75
N GLY A 164 18.00 -1.15 4.60
CA GLY A 164 18.98 -1.00 3.53
C GLY A 164 20.25 -0.27 4.00
N ALA A 165 20.11 0.88 4.63
CA ALA A 165 21.23 1.68 5.10
C ALA A 165 22.03 0.99 6.22
N ALA A 166 21.37 0.57 7.30
CA ALA A 166 22.06 0.00 8.46
C ALA A 166 22.54 -1.43 8.23
N ILE A 167 21.76 -2.29 7.57
CA ILE A 167 22.04 -3.72 7.54
C ILE A 167 22.65 -4.15 6.19
N ARG A 168 22.04 -3.77 5.06
CA ARG A 168 22.53 -4.14 3.72
C ARG A 168 23.82 -3.42 3.34
N ASP A 169 23.84 -2.11 3.53
CA ASP A 169 24.91 -1.22 3.05
C ASP A 169 25.96 -0.91 4.13
N GLU A 170 25.71 -1.34 5.37
CA GLU A 170 26.56 -1.11 6.54
C GLU A 170 26.98 0.36 6.74
N ASP A 171 26.06 1.30 6.51
CA ASP A 171 26.32 2.74 6.61
C ASP A 171 27.05 3.08 7.94
N PRO A 172 28.13 3.90 7.89
CA PRO A 172 29.00 4.13 9.03
C PRO A 172 28.47 5.20 10.00
N SER A 173 27.32 5.82 9.71
CA SER A 173 26.67 6.75 10.65
C SER A 173 26.44 6.08 12.01
N ARG A 174 26.60 6.86 13.08
CA ARG A 174 26.60 6.33 14.46
C ARG A 174 25.29 5.60 14.78
N ILE A 175 24.15 6.13 14.34
CA ILE A 175 22.85 5.50 14.53
C ILE A 175 22.74 4.16 13.78
N CYS A 176 23.28 4.03 12.57
CA CYS A 176 23.31 2.76 11.84
C CYS A 176 24.21 1.72 12.52
N VAL A 177 25.37 2.15 13.04
CA VAL A 177 26.26 1.28 13.83
C VAL A 177 25.56 0.80 15.10
N GLU A 178 24.89 1.70 15.82
CA GLU A 178 24.15 1.35 17.04
C GLU A 178 22.97 0.44 16.73
N ALA A 179 22.24 0.71 15.64
CA ALA A 179 21.13 -0.12 15.19
C ALA A 179 21.59 -1.57 14.95
N ARG A 180 22.71 -1.76 14.21
CA ARG A 180 23.33 -3.08 14.03
C ARG A 180 23.73 -3.72 15.35
N ARG A 181 24.31 -2.95 16.29
CA ARG A 181 24.74 -3.44 17.60
C ARG A 181 23.59 -3.99 18.43
N VAL A 182 22.43 -3.35 18.38
CA VAL A 182 21.26 -3.74 19.20
C VAL A 182 20.31 -4.68 18.48
N ASN A 183 20.34 -4.77 17.15
CA ASN A 183 19.62 -5.79 16.40
C ASN A 183 20.13 -7.19 16.76
N THR A 184 19.24 -8.18 16.65
CA THR A 184 19.64 -9.60 16.69
C THR A 184 19.46 -10.28 15.33
N SER A 185 18.72 -9.68 14.40
CA SER A 185 18.69 -10.10 12.99
C SER A 185 19.56 -9.18 12.14
N THR A 186 20.11 -9.76 11.07
CA THR A 186 20.88 -9.09 10.01
C THR A 186 20.17 -9.17 8.66
N ASP A 187 18.88 -9.49 8.65
CA ASP A 187 18.13 -9.79 7.42
C ASP A 187 17.43 -8.51 6.94
N TRP A 188 18.16 -7.70 6.15
CA TRP A 188 17.69 -6.41 5.66
C TRP A 188 16.40 -6.47 4.82
N HIS A 189 16.11 -7.64 4.24
CA HIS A 189 14.96 -7.90 3.36
C HIS A 189 13.78 -8.57 4.09
N GLU A 190 13.82 -8.66 5.42
CA GLU A 190 12.87 -9.42 6.26
C GLU A 190 12.40 -8.65 7.50
N VAL A 191 12.28 -7.32 7.42
CA VAL A 191 11.66 -6.55 8.50
C VAL A 191 10.15 -6.82 8.55
N VAL A 192 9.78 -7.87 9.29
CA VAL A 192 8.42 -8.40 9.44
C VAL A 192 8.04 -8.50 10.93
N PRO A 193 6.74 -8.56 11.31
CA PRO A 193 6.32 -8.63 12.71
C PRO A 193 6.82 -9.83 13.52
N GLY A 194 7.31 -10.87 12.85
CA GLY A 194 7.78 -12.11 13.45
C GLY A 194 6.70 -13.20 13.52
N ALA A 195 7.10 -14.45 13.31
CA ALA A 195 6.19 -15.58 13.14
C ALA A 195 5.21 -15.77 14.32
N ALA A 196 5.69 -15.65 15.56
CA ALA A 196 4.84 -15.82 16.74
C ALA A 196 3.71 -14.78 16.81
N ARG A 197 4.00 -13.51 16.47
CA ARG A 197 2.98 -12.44 16.43
C ARG A 197 2.00 -12.66 15.28
N MET A 198 2.52 -13.01 14.10
CA MET A 198 1.69 -13.33 12.94
C MET A 198 0.82 -14.57 13.16
N LEU A 199 1.22 -15.53 13.98
CA LEU A 199 0.41 -16.70 14.34
C LEU A 199 -0.66 -16.38 15.40
N ALA A 200 -0.38 -15.42 16.28
CA ALA A 200 -1.31 -15.00 17.34
C ALA A 200 -2.44 -14.12 16.79
N ASP A 201 -2.14 -13.31 15.78
CA ASP A 201 -3.10 -12.44 15.09
C ASP A 201 -2.67 -12.38 13.62
N TYR A 202 -3.54 -12.75 12.69
CA TYR A 202 -3.17 -12.96 11.27
C TYR A 202 -3.10 -11.65 10.50
N PRO A 203 -1.97 -11.27 9.87
CA PRO A 203 -1.95 -10.08 9.02
C PRO A 203 -2.92 -10.13 7.85
N TRP A 204 -3.17 -11.31 7.29
CA TRP A 204 -4.09 -11.45 6.15
C TRP A 204 -5.50 -11.81 6.61
N ASN A 205 -6.49 -11.15 6.04
CA ASN A 205 -7.89 -11.53 6.18
C ASN A 205 -8.36 -12.25 4.90
N ASP A 206 -8.40 -13.58 4.92
CA ASP A 206 -8.80 -14.34 3.73
C ASP A 206 -10.27 -14.15 3.34
N ALA A 207 -11.16 -13.89 4.30
CA ALA A 207 -12.57 -13.65 4.01
C ALA A 207 -12.77 -12.33 3.26
N GLN A 208 -12.00 -11.31 3.62
CA GLN A 208 -12.12 -9.95 3.09
C GLN A 208 -11.03 -9.61 2.05
N LYS A 209 -10.09 -10.51 1.79
CA LYS A 209 -9.01 -10.36 0.79
C LYS A 209 -8.22 -9.07 0.95
N TYR A 210 -7.80 -8.74 2.18
CA TYR A 210 -6.92 -7.61 2.42
C TYR A 210 -5.96 -7.84 3.60
N LEU A 211 -4.93 -7.02 3.65
CA LEU A 211 -3.89 -7.02 4.67
C LEU A 211 -4.25 -6.06 5.83
N GLU A 212 -4.43 -6.61 7.04
CA GLU A 212 -4.69 -5.94 8.32
C GLU A 212 -3.37 -5.59 9.04
N TYR A 213 -2.48 -4.83 8.41
CA TYR A 213 -1.15 -4.53 8.95
C TYR A 213 -1.18 -3.59 10.18
N ARG A 214 -2.17 -2.71 10.30
CA ARG A 214 -2.21 -1.66 11.35
C ARG A 214 -2.18 -2.22 12.76
N LYS A 215 -2.76 -3.40 12.96
CA LYS A 215 -2.85 -4.03 14.28
C LYS A 215 -1.52 -4.51 14.87
N PHE A 216 -0.44 -4.48 14.08
CA PHE A 216 0.89 -4.89 14.51
C PHE A 216 1.76 -3.75 15.03
N PHE A 217 1.32 -2.49 14.89
CA PHE A 217 2.11 -1.35 15.31
C PHE A 217 1.71 -0.91 16.73
N GLY A 218 2.70 -0.90 17.61
CA GLY A 218 2.63 -0.25 18.91
C GLY A 218 3.41 1.06 18.88
N GLU A 219 3.34 1.80 19.99
CA GLU A 219 4.10 3.05 20.16
C GLU A 219 5.61 2.79 20.06
N GLY A 220 6.28 3.57 19.20
CA GLY A 220 7.74 3.55 19.02
C GLY A 220 8.34 2.27 18.44
N THR A 221 7.52 1.36 17.87
CA THR A 221 8.03 0.13 17.24
C THR A 221 7.65 0.02 15.77
N LEU A 222 7.49 1.15 15.08
CA LEU A 222 7.05 1.14 13.69
C LEU A 222 8.12 0.56 12.77
N ALA A 223 9.36 1.05 12.87
CA ALA A 223 10.43 0.74 11.93
C ALA A 223 10.92 -0.70 12.03
N SER A 224 10.73 -1.37 13.16
CA SER A 224 10.97 -2.81 13.35
C SER A 224 9.77 -3.70 13.01
N ALA A 225 8.63 -3.13 12.60
CA ALA A 225 7.33 -3.82 12.55
C ALA A 225 6.93 -4.46 13.91
N GLY A 226 7.46 -3.94 15.01
CA GLY A 226 7.33 -4.47 16.37
C GLY A 226 8.01 -5.82 16.59
N ASN A 227 9.01 -6.15 15.77
CA ASN A 227 9.83 -7.34 15.93
C ASN A 227 11.12 -6.99 16.71
N PRO A 228 11.31 -7.52 17.93
CA PRO A 228 12.47 -7.21 18.76
C PRO A 228 13.83 -7.53 18.12
N ALA A 229 13.86 -8.38 17.09
CA ALA A 229 15.08 -8.69 16.34
C ALA A 229 15.60 -7.50 15.52
N PHE A 230 14.73 -6.55 15.19
CA PHE A 230 15.02 -5.35 14.42
C PHE A 230 14.90 -4.05 15.25
N ARG A 231 14.92 -4.14 16.58
CA ARG A 231 14.68 -2.99 17.49
C ARG A 231 15.63 -1.79 17.27
N GLY A 232 16.80 -2.00 16.68
CA GLY A 232 17.73 -0.95 16.33
C GLY A 232 17.22 -0.04 15.21
N LEU A 233 16.29 -0.51 14.38
CA LEU A 233 15.65 0.33 13.36
C LEU A 233 14.70 1.38 13.98
N ASP A 234 14.24 1.17 15.22
CA ASP A 234 13.36 2.07 15.97
C ASP A 234 14.10 3.19 16.74
N LEU A 235 15.44 3.24 16.64
CA LEU A 235 16.23 4.29 17.29
C LEU A 235 15.80 5.68 16.77
N ALA A 236 15.52 6.58 17.70
CA ALA A 236 15.29 7.99 17.42
C ALA A 236 16.63 8.74 17.34
N PRO A 237 16.83 9.65 16.37
CA PRO A 237 17.97 10.56 16.34
C PRO A 237 18.12 11.38 17.63
N ASP A 238 19.36 11.51 18.11
CA ASP A 238 19.74 12.40 19.21
C ASP A 238 21.19 12.90 19.05
N ASP A 239 21.66 13.75 19.98
CA ASP A 239 23.02 14.33 19.93
C ASP A 239 24.15 13.29 19.99
N THR A 240 23.88 12.08 20.47
CA THR A 240 24.84 11.00 20.62
C THR A 240 24.88 10.09 19.39
N LEU A 241 23.70 9.71 18.88
CA LEU A 241 23.50 8.81 17.75
C LEU A 241 23.59 9.53 16.40
N GLY A 242 23.30 10.83 16.37
CA GLY A 242 23.13 11.57 15.14
C GLY A 242 21.90 11.13 14.34
N ASP A 243 21.83 11.57 13.09
CA ASP A 243 20.71 11.32 12.20
C ASP A 243 20.83 10.01 11.43
N TRP A 244 19.68 9.43 11.09
CA TRP A 244 19.60 8.45 10.00
C TRP A 244 20.03 9.08 8.66
N PRO A 245 20.72 8.33 7.78
CA PRO A 245 21.06 8.82 6.44
C PRO A 245 19.81 9.23 5.66
N LEU A 246 19.82 10.42 5.05
CA LEU A 246 18.68 10.97 4.32
C LEU A 246 18.80 10.76 2.82
N THR A 247 17.70 10.36 2.17
CA THR A 247 17.52 10.56 0.71
C THR A 247 16.91 11.93 0.45
N GLU A 248 17.42 12.66 -0.53
CA GLU A 248 16.86 13.94 -0.98
C GLU A 248 15.74 13.72 -2.00
N LEU A 249 14.57 14.34 -1.77
CA LEU A 249 13.43 14.32 -2.69
C LEU A 249 13.07 15.75 -3.10
N ASP A 250 13.09 16.04 -4.41
CA ASP A 250 12.76 17.36 -4.97
C ASP A 250 11.24 17.53 -5.11
N THR A 251 10.58 18.13 -4.12
CA THR A 251 9.12 18.29 -4.11
C THR A 251 8.60 19.31 -5.12
N SER A 252 9.49 20.02 -5.81
CA SER A 252 9.15 20.88 -6.94
C SER A 252 8.99 20.09 -8.25
N ALA A 253 9.55 18.88 -8.32
CA ALA A 253 9.44 18.01 -9.48
C ALA A 253 7.97 17.63 -9.78
N PRO A 254 7.58 17.50 -11.07
CA PRO A 254 6.24 17.10 -11.43
C PRO A 254 5.91 15.66 -11.02
N THR A 255 6.93 14.79 -10.96
CA THR A 255 6.84 13.39 -10.55
C THR A 255 8.05 13.00 -9.69
N GLN A 256 7.88 11.92 -8.94
CA GLN A 256 8.89 11.22 -8.14
C GLN A 256 8.93 9.77 -8.58
N THR A 257 10.10 9.15 -8.47
CA THR A 257 10.27 7.72 -8.75
C THR A 257 10.72 7.01 -7.50
N PHE A 258 9.93 6.05 -7.01
CA PHE A 258 10.31 5.21 -5.88
C PHE A 258 10.59 3.80 -6.36
N THR A 259 11.57 3.13 -5.75
CA THR A 259 12.01 1.78 -6.13
C THR A 259 12.04 0.83 -4.93
N TYR A 260 11.82 -0.45 -5.22
CA TYR A 260 11.83 -1.54 -4.24
C TYR A 260 12.68 -2.70 -4.76
N ASP A 261 13.60 -3.18 -3.92
CA ASP A 261 14.43 -4.33 -4.25
C ASP A 261 13.76 -5.60 -3.73
N TYR A 262 13.35 -6.49 -4.62
CA TYR A 262 12.89 -7.82 -4.27
C TYR A 262 14.04 -8.81 -4.32
N MET A 263 14.16 -9.62 -3.27
CA MET A 263 14.90 -10.87 -3.31
C MET A 263 14.01 -12.04 -3.75
N ALA A 264 12.69 -11.86 -3.63
CA ALA A 264 11.70 -12.74 -4.25
C ALA A 264 10.37 -11.99 -4.36
N TYR A 265 9.96 -11.64 -5.58
CA TYR A 265 8.75 -10.87 -5.88
C TYR A 265 7.48 -11.74 -5.84
N HIS A 266 6.38 -11.14 -5.36
CA HIS A 266 5.07 -11.80 -5.29
C HIS A 266 3.97 -10.86 -5.78
N GLN A 267 3.04 -11.46 -6.53
CA GLN A 267 1.90 -10.79 -7.13
C GLN A 267 0.63 -11.63 -6.95
N GLY A 268 -0.48 -11.13 -7.47
CA GLY A 268 -1.79 -11.73 -7.47
C GLY A 268 -2.72 -11.05 -6.46
N GLU A 269 -3.95 -11.54 -6.39
CA GLU A 269 -5.08 -10.90 -5.69
C GLU A 269 -4.88 -10.62 -4.19
N SER A 270 -3.77 -11.07 -3.62
CA SER A 270 -3.47 -10.95 -2.22
C SER A 270 -2.33 -10.02 -1.87
N TRP A 271 -1.59 -9.48 -2.84
CA TRP A 271 -0.42 -8.65 -2.57
C TRP A 271 -0.67 -7.17 -2.84
N SER A 272 -0.06 -6.29 -2.06
CA SER A 272 -0.13 -4.84 -2.27
C SER A 272 1.08 -4.12 -1.72
N HIS A 273 1.45 -3.00 -2.35
CA HIS A 273 2.29 -1.96 -1.77
C HIS A 273 1.44 -0.79 -1.29
N ARG A 274 1.82 -0.22 -0.14
CA ARG A 274 1.28 1.04 0.36
C ARG A 274 2.42 1.88 0.91
N TRP A 275 2.52 3.11 0.44
CA TRP A 275 3.54 4.06 0.89
C TRP A 275 2.90 5.25 1.57
N PHE A 276 3.36 5.48 2.79
CA PHE A 276 2.90 6.53 3.69
C PHE A 276 4.01 7.52 3.91
N ILE A 277 3.65 8.73 4.29
CA ILE A 277 4.57 9.76 4.72
C ILE A 277 4.10 10.29 6.07
N THR A 278 5.06 10.67 6.91
CA THR A 278 4.79 11.42 8.13
C THR A 278 3.93 12.66 7.89
N ARG A 279 3.12 13.02 8.88
CA ARG A 279 2.38 14.29 8.94
C ARG A 279 3.37 15.46 8.97
N ALA A 280 2.90 16.64 8.63
CA ALA A 280 3.75 17.83 8.53
C ALA A 280 4.30 18.31 9.88
N ASP A 281 3.65 17.95 10.98
CA ASP A 281 3.97 18.30 12.37
C ASP A 281 4.80 17.25 13.11
N TRP A 282 5.15 16.13 12.45
CA TRP A 282 6.01 15.10 13.03
C TRP A 282 7.40 15.65 13.39
N VAL A 283 7.90 15.24 14.56
CA VAL A 283 9.20 15.66 15.10
C VAL A 283 10.24 14.56 14.89
N PRO A 284 11.30 14.80 14.08
CA PRO A 284 12.27 13.75 13.72
C PRO A 284 13.08 13.16 14.87
N SER A 285 13.20 13.86 16.01
CA SER A 285 13.91 13.39 17.20
C SER A 285 13.05 12.51 18.12
N GLU A 286 11.77 12.32 17.80
CA GLU A 286 10.87 11.45 18.55
C GLU A 286 10.81 10.05 17.91
N HIS A 287 10.40 9.05 18.70
CA HIS A 287 10.20 7.71 18.17
C HIS A 287 9.04 7.71 17.18
N LEU A 288 9.29 7.18 15.98
CA LEU A 288 8.28 7.08 14.94
C LEU A 288 7.20 6.05 15.32
N SER A 289 5.95 6.50 15.34
CA SER A 289 4.74 5.73 15.59
C SER A 289 3.84 5.68 14.35
N TRP A 290 2.83 4.81 14.38
CA TRP A 290 1.84 4.75 13.30
C TRP A 290 1.02 6.06 13.18
N HIS A 291 0.72 6.70 14.31
CA HIS A 291 -0.11 7.91 14.36
C HIS A 291 0.59 9.13 13.75
N ASP A 292 1.92 9.09 13.65
CA ASP A 292 2.72 10.12 12.98
C ASP A 292 2.56 10.11 11.46
N LEU A 293 1.96 9.07 10.88
CA LEU A 293 1.75 8.95 9.44
C LEU A 293 0.43 9.61 8.98
N GLU A 294 0.46 10.20 7.79
CA GLU A 294 -0.77 10.50 7.05
C GLU A 294 -1.56 9.20 6.83
N PRO A 295 -2.87 9.17 7.13
CA PRO A 295 -3.64 7.92 7.06
C PRO A 295 -3.87 7.44 5.62
N ILE A 296 -3.87 8.36 4.65
CA ILE A 296 -3.96 8.06 3.22
C ILE A 296 -2.55 7.78 2.70
N PRO A 297 -2.24 6.55 2.21
CA PRO A 297 -0.99 6.32 1.51
C PRO A 297 -0.99 7.10 0.20
N PHE A 298 0.08 7.83 -0.11
CA PHE A 298 0.17 8.61 -1.35
C PHE A 298 0.42 7.69 -2.56
N LEU A 299 1.04 6.52 -2.37
CA LEU A 299 1.25 5.53 -3.41
C LEU A 299 0.67 4.19 -2.99
N VAL A 300 -0.16 3.60 -3.86
CA VAL A 300 -0.67 2.24 -3.66
C VAL A 300 -0.48 1.44 -4.93
N GLU A 301 0.06 0.24 -4.80
CA GLU A 301 -0.05 -0.80 -5.82
C GLU A 301 -0.91 -1.93 -5.28
N VAL A 302 -1.85 -2.41 -6.08
CA VAL A 302 -2.75 -3.51 -5.71
C VAL A 302 -2.55 -4.65 -6.68
N HIS A 303 -2.39 -5.85 -6.13
CA HIS A 303 -2.13 -7.13 -6.77
C HIS A 303 -0.76 -7.30 -7.42
N GLY A 304 0.04 -6.24 -7.57
CA GLY A 304 1.33 -6.32 -8.24
C GLY A 304 1.22 -6.57 -9.75
N ALA A 305 2.16 -6.04 -10.51
CA ALA A 305 2.23 -6.31 -11.94
C ALA A 305 2.57 -7.78 -12.22
N PRO A 306 2.09 -8.35 -13.34
CA PRO A 306 2.45 -9.71 -13.74
C PRO A 306 3.95 -9.91 -13.95
N ARG A 307 4.66 -8.84 -14.37
CA ARG A 307 6.13 -8.84 -14.48
C ARG A 307 6.74 -8.04 -13.34
N GLU A 308 7.78 -8.59 -12.75
CA GLU A 308 8.49 -7.96 -11.61
C GLU A 308 9.08 -6.59 -11.96
N ASP A 309 9.65 -6.43 -13.16
CA ASP A 309 10.26 -5.17 -13.61
C ASP A 309 9.25 -4.01 -13.75
N GLU A 310 7.96 -4.33 -13.81
CA GLU A 310 6.86 -3.36 -13.81
C GLU A 310 6.43 -2.96 -12.37
N SER A 311 6.92 -3.64 -11.32
CA SER A 311 6.61 -3.41 -9.90
C SER A 311 7.86 -3.19 -9.03
N THR A 312 9.02 -2.95 -9.62
CA THR A 312 10.24 -2.53 -8.90
C THR A 312 10.42 -1.01 -8.86
N SER A 313 9.67 -0.27 -9.67
CA SER A 313 9.78 1.19 -9.80
C SER A 313 8.42 1.82 -10.12
N TRP A 314 8.05 2.86 -9.38
CA TRP A 314 6.81 3.61 -9.59
C TRP A 314 7.09 5.09 -9.75
N GLU A 315 6.63 5.67 -10.87
CA GLU A 315 6.64 7.11 -11.11
C GLU A 315 5.27 7.73 -10.78
N PHE A 316 5.22 8.72 -9.90
CA PHE A 316 3.98 9.28 -9.37
C PHE A 316 4.11 10.77 -8.99
N ALA A 317 2.97 11.46 -8.89
CA ALA A 317 2.91 12.90 -8.62
C ALA A 317 2.28 13.28 -7.27
N SER A 318 1.78 12.28 -6.51
CA SER A 318 0.98 12.45 -5.30
C SER A 318 1.79 12.66 -4.02
N LEU A 319 3.12 12.76 -4.11
CA LEU A 319 3.95 13.08 -2.94
C LEU A 319 3.58 14.48 -2.40
N PRO A 320 3.30 14.64 -1.09
CA PRO A 320 2.94 15.94 -0.54
C PRO A 320 4.01 17.02 -0.77
N ARG A 321 3.57 18.19 -1.24
CA ARG A 321 4.45 19.35 -1.51
C ARG A 321 4.72 20.13 -0.24
N ARG A 322 5.71 19.67 0.53
CA ARG A 322 6.24 20.36 1.71
C ARG A 322 7.75 20.17 1.79
N THR A 323 8.44 21.05 2.51
CA THR A 323 9.89 20.97 2.71
C THR A 323 10.24 20.46 4.10
N GLY A 324 11.47 20.01 4.29
CA GLY A 324 12.00 19.59 5.58
C GLY A 324 12.07 18.07 5.74
N ARG A 325 12.45 17.63 6.94
CA ARG A 325 12.63 16.20 7.22
C ARG A 325 11.28 15.49 7.25
N ALA A 326 11.28 14.25 6.75
CA ALA A 326 10.14 13.36 6.83
C ALA A 326 10.64 11.91 6.90
N ALA A 327 9.80 11.02 7.42
CA ALA A 327 9.93 9.59 7.16
C ALA A 327 8.87 9.15 6.15
N ILE A 328 9.26 8.23 5.26
CA ILE A 328 8.39 7.49 4.36
C ILE A 328 8.34 6.05 4.84
N VAL A 329 7.15 5.46 4.90
CA VAL A 329 6.96 4.07 5.33
C VAL A 329 6.31 3.29 4.20
N SER A 330 6.99 2.24 3.73
CA SER A 330 6.45 1.28 2.77
C SER A 330 5.98 0.03 3.50
N ILE A 331 4.80 -0.45 3.15
CA ILE A 331 4.27 -1.75 3.54
C ILE A 331 4.04 -2.55 2.28
N TRP A 332 4.73 -3.68 2.16
CA TRP A 332 4.49 -4.67 1.12
C TRP A 332 4.04 -5.97 1.76
N GLY A 333 2.90 -6.53 1.37
CA GLY A 333 2.45 -7.76 2.00
C GLY A 333 1.18 -8.36 1.41
N GLY A 334 0.82 -9.54 1.91
CA GLY A 334 -0.31 -10.31 1.41
C GLY A 334 -0.60 -11.59 2.17
N HIS A 335 -1.22 -12.57 1.50
CA HIS A 335 -1.66 -13.87 2.06
C HIS A 335 -0.52 -14.75 2.58
N GLY A 336 0.73 -14.36 2.41
CA GLY A 336 1.90 -15.18 2.75
C GLY A 336 2.14 -15.50 4.24
N GLY A 337 3.39 -15.57 4.66
CA GLY A 337 3.79 -15.88 6.04
C GLY A 337 3.82 -17.38 6.41
N PRO A 338 3.96 -17.67 7.73
CA PRO A 338 3.90 -19.00 8.31
C PRO A 338 2.64 -19.80 7.96
N ASP A 339 2.76 -21.13 7.99
CA ASP A 339 1.60 -22.02 7.91
C ASP A 339 0.73 -21.91 9.17
N THR A 340 -0.58 -21.80 8.97
CA THR A 340 -1.56 -21.84 10.06
C THR A 340 -1.73 -23.27 10.57
N PRO A 341 -1.86 -23.51 11.89
CA PRO A 341 -1.86 -24.87 12.45
C PRO A 341 -2.93 -25.83 11.89
N ASN A 342 -4.11 -25.33 11.50
CA ASN A 342 -5.25 -26.15 11.06
C ASN A 342 -5.72 -25.82 9.63
N GLY A 343 -4.91 -25.10 8.85
CA GLY A 343 -5.26 -24.69 7.48
C GLY A 343 -6.28 -23.53 7.37
N GLU A 344 -6.60 -22.88 8.47
CA GLU A 344 -7.44 -21.68 8.54
C GLU A 344 -6.82 -20.49 7.76
N ASN A 345 -7.60 -19.45 7.50
CA ASN A 345 -7.13 -18.27 6.74
C ASN A 345 -6.47 -18.60 5.39
N GLY A 346 -6.98 -19.63 4.70
CA GLY A 346 -6.38 -20.10 3.46
C GLY A 346 -5.04 -20.84 3.64
N GLY A 347 -4.69 -21.26 4.86
CA GLY A 347 -3.49 -22.04 5.19
C GLY A 347 -2.28 -21.21 5.60
N LYS A 348 -2.40 -19.88 5.65
CA LYS A 348 -1.29 -18.96 5.86
C LYS A 348 -1.73 -17.79 6.73
N THR A 349 -0.83 -17.27 7.57
CA THR A 349 -1.15 -16.16 8.47
C THR A 349 -1.37 -14.84 7.72
N GLY A 350 -0.78 -14.71 6.54
CA GLY A 350 -0.40 -13.42 5.98
C GLY A 350 0.97 -12.97 6.49
N GLU A 351 1.60 -12.08 5.73
CA GLU A 351 2.81 -11.37 6.16
C GLU A 351 2.88 -10.00 5.51
N PHE A 352 3.76 -9.16 6.04
CA PHE A 352 4.17 -7.93 5.39
C PHE A 352 5.58 -7.55 5.80
N PHE A 353 6.25 -6.84 4.90
CA PHE A 353 7.58 -6.27 5.01
C PHE A 353 7.42 -4.76 5.18
N LEU A 354 8.16 -4.21 6.13
CA LEU A 354 8.14 -2.79 6.42
C LEU A 354 9.49 -2.16 6.09
N SER A 355 9.45 -1.09 5.31
CA SER A 355 10.61 -0.24 5.06
C SER A 355 10.33 1.17 5.57
N THR A 356 11.16 1.66 6.47
CA THR A 356 11.17 3.09 6.86
C THR A 356 12.32 3.77 6.13
N CYS A 357 12.07 4.88 5.45
CA CYS A 357 13.07 5.64 4.72
C CYS A 357 13.10 7.08 5.25
N ASP A 358 14.24 7.53 5.73
CA ASP A 358 14.43 8.90 6.20
C ASP A 358 14.78 9.81 5.00
N VAL A 359 14.05 10.90 4.84
CA VAL A 359 14.19 11.79 3.68
C VAL A 359 14.28 13.26 4.06
N ILE A 360 14.88 14.04 3.17
CA ILE A 360 14.82 15.51 3.17
C ILE A 360 14.04 15.98 1.95
N LEU A 361 12.90 16.61 2.19
CA LEU A 361 12.06 17.18 1.15
C LEU A 361 12.56 18.59 0.82
N ARG A 362 12.86 18.87 -0.46
CA ARG A 362 13.36 20.16 -0.94
C ARG A 362 12.39 20.86 -1.87
#